data_AF-A0A0S3U8L0-F1
#
_entry.id   AF-A0A0S3U8L0-F1
#
_cell.length_a   1.000
_cell.length_b   1.000
_cell.length_c   1.000
_cell.angle_alpha   90.00
_cell.angle_beta   90.00
_cell.angle_gamma   90.00
#
_symmetry.space_group_name_H-M   'P 1'
#
loop_
_entity.id
_entity.type
_entity.pdbx_description
1 polymer ?
#
loop_
_entity_poly.entity_id
_entity_poly.type
_entity_poly.pdbx_seq_one_letter_code
_entity_poly.pdbx_strand_id
1 'polypeptide(L)'
;MSQSNEWQGIIRGILLAILLAIATAAIAFLLAAALQMLRIPPTANWAYNIGLLLNLTVYFIGLTQLLYIIPLLIVFWRQRRFALLKGLTIGAVIIALLNFGCFLYVSSLFGV
;
A
#
# COMPACT_ATOMS: atom_id res chain seq x y z
N MET A 1 28.90 -16.78 0.86
CA MET A 1 28.32 -15.74 -0.02
C MET A 1 28.52 -14.39 0.64
N SER A 2 29.05 -13.39 -0.06
CA SER A 2 29.50 -12.13 0.59
C SER A 2 28.30 -11.37 1.17
N GLN A 3 28.44 -10.89 2.41
CA GLN A 3 27.44 -10.11 3.14
C GLN A 3 26.86 -8.94 2.33
N SER A 4 27.63 -8.37 1.39
CA SER A 4 27.18 -7.27 0.54
C SER A 4 26.02 -7.65 -0.39
N ASN A 5 25.95 -8.91 -0.85
CA ASN A 5 24.89 -9.37 -1.75
C ASN A 5 23.57 -9.61 -1.00
N GLU A 6 23.63 -9.93 0.31
CA GLU A 6 22.45 -10.10 1.16
C GLU A 6 21.81 -8.74 1.49
N TRP A 7 22.63 -7.75 1.85
CA TRP A 7 22.18 -6.37 2.08
C TRP A 7 21.51 -5.77 0.84
N GLN A 8 22.10 -5.94 -0.34
CA GLN A 8 21.49 -5.50 -1.60
C GLN A 8 20.14 -6.18 -1.87
N GLY A 9 19.99 -7.46 -1.49
CA GLY A 9 18.73 -8.19 -1.61
C GLY A 9 17.64 -7.61 -0.71
N ILE A 10 17.98 -7.28 0.54
CA ILE A 10 17.04 -6.69 1.50
C ILE A 10 16.59 -5.30 1.01
N ILE A 11 17.52 -4.43 0.61
CA ILE A 11 17.20 -3.08 0.12
C ILE A 11 16.30 -3.15 -1.11
N ARG A 12 16.60 -4.04 -2.06
CA ARG A 12 15.75 -4.23 -3.25
C ARG A 12 14.34 -4.72 -2.90
N GLY A 13 14.21 -5.59 -1.90
CA GLY A 13 12.92 -6.06 -1.41
C GLY A 13 12.08 -4.93 -0.79
N ILE A 14 12.71 -4.07 0.02
CA ILE A 14 12.06 -2.90 0.61
C ILE A 14 11.64 -1.91 -0.48
N LEU A 15 12.55 -1.60 -1.41
CA LEU A 15 12.28 -0.68 -2.52
C LEU A 15 11.12 -1.18 -3.39
N LEU A 16 11.05 -2.49 -3.65
CA LEU A 16 9.94 -3.13 -4.38
C LEU A 16 8.61 -2.93 -3.64
N ALA A 17 8.55 -3.18 -2.33
CA ALA A 17 7.34 -2.98 -1.55
C ALA A 17 6.86 -1.52 -1.62
N ILE A 18 7.78 -0.56 -1.50
CA ILE A 18 7.46 0.88 -1.54
C ILE A 18 6.97 1.28 -2.94
N LEU A 19 7.68 0.89 -4.00
CA LEU A 19 7.26 1.15 -5.38
C LEU A 19 5.86 0.60 -5.66
N LEU A 20 5.58 -0.61 -5.19
CA LEU A 20 4.29 -1.25 -5.39
C LEU A 20 3.17 -0.50 -4.68
N ALA A 21 3.41 -0.03 -3.45
CA ALA A 21 2.45 0.77 -2.69
C ALA A 21 2.21 2.17 -3.31
N ILE A 22 3.25 2.82 -3.83
CA ILE A 22 3.11 4.09 -4.55
C ILE A 22 2.30 3.89 -5.83
N ALA A 23 2.57 2.82 -6.57
CA ALA A 23 1.83 2.51 -7.80
C ALA A 23 0.35 2.26 -7.53
N THR A 24 0.00 1.51 -6.48
CA THR A 24 -1.40 1.26 -6.11
C THR A 24 -2.09 2.52 -5.59
N ALA A 25 -1.42 3.35 -4.80
CA ALA A 25 -1.95 4.65 -4.41
C ALA A 25 -2.21 5.56 -5.61
N ALA A 26 -1.30 5.60 -6.59
CA ALA A 26 -1.47 6.38 -7.82
C ALA A 26 -2.66 5.88 -8.66
N ILE A 27 -2.79 4.56 -8.83
CA ILE A 27 -3.94 3.96 -9.53
C ILE A 27 -5.25 4.29 -8.81
N ALA A 28 -5.29 4.16 -7.49
CA ALA A 28 -6.48 4.47 -6.70
C ALA A 28 -6.87 5.96 -6.83
N PHE A 29 -5.89 6.87 -6.80
CA PHE A 29 -6.11 8.29 -7.00
C PHE A 29 -6.65 8.61 -8.39
N LEU A 30 -6.04 8.04 -9.44
CA LEU A 30 -6.50 8.21 -10.83
C LEU A 30 -7.93 7.67 -11.01
N LEU A 31 -8.24 6.51 -10.43
CA LEU A 31 -9.58 5.94 -10.48
C LEU A 31 -10.59 6.84 -9.75
N ALA A 32 -10.25 7.34 -8.56
CA ALA A 32 -11.10 8.28 -7.83
C ALA A 32 -11.35 9.57 -8.63
N ALA A 33 -10.31 10.13 -9.26
CA ALA A 33 -10.43 11.31 -10.12
C ALA A 33 -11.32 11.04 -11.34
N ALA A 34 -11.18 9.88 -11.99
CA ALA A 34 -12.01 9.48 -13.11
C ALA A 34 -13.50 9.30 -12.72
N LEU A 35 -13.77 8.67 -11.57
CA LEU A 35 -15.12 8.52 -11.05
C LEU A 35 -15.77 9.87 -10.71
N GLN A 36 -14.99 10.84 -10.20
CA GLN A 36 -15.46 12.20 -9.98
C GLN A 36 -15.84 12.91 -11.29
N MET A 37 -15.06 12.74 -12.36
CA MET A 37 -15.41 13.29 -13.69
C MET A 37 -16.73 12.71 -14.22
N LEU A 38 -17.05 11.47 -13.86
CA LEU A 38 -18.28 10.77 -14.25
C LEU A 38 -19.50 11.06 -13.35
N ARG A 39 -19.35 11.87 -12.27
CA ARG A 39 -20.41 12.21 -11.29
C ARG A 39 -21.06 11.00 -10.59
N ILE A 40 -20.33 9.91 -10.43
CA ILE A 40 -20.74 8.73 -9.65
C ILE A 40 -19.80 8.70 -8.45
N PRO A 41 -20.17 9.15 -7.22
CA PRO A 41 -21.49 9.24 -6.55
C PRO A 41 -22.10 10.67 -6.40
N PRO A 42 -23.36 10.80 -5.93
CA PRO A 42 -24.14 12.04 -6.01
C PRO A 42 -23.63 13.15 -5.08
N THR A 43 -23.75 14.36 -5.60
CA THR A 43 -23.47 15.65 -4.98
C THR A 43 -24.16 15.83 -3.62
N ALA A 44 -23.45 15.63 -2.52
CA ALA A 44 -23.69 16.31 -1.23
C ALA A 44 -22.45 16.16 -0.34
N ASN A 45 -21.83 17.29 0.05
CA ASN A 45 -20.66 17.41 0.93
C ASN A 45 -19.35 16.78 0.42
N TRP A 46 -18.61 17.59 -0.31
CA TRP A 46 -17.21 17.43 -0.75
C TRP A 46 -16.30 16.93 0.39
N ALA A 47 -16.41 17.51 1.59
CA ALA A 47 -15.61 17.12 2.75
C ALA A 47 -15.94 15.71 3.28
N TYR A 48 -17.22 15.33 3.27
CA TYR A 48 -17.67 14.01 3.73
C TYR A 48 -17.29 12.91 2.75
N ASN A 49 -17.45 13.17 1.44
CA ASN A 49 -17.07 12.21 0.40
C ASN A 49 -15.55 12.01 0.31
N ILE A 50 -14.74 13.06 0.52
CA ILE A 50 -13.28 12.93 0.58
C ILE A 50 -12.85 12.17 1.83
N GLY A 51 -13.46 12.43 2.99
CA GLY A 51 -13.22 11.68 4.22
C GLY A 51 -13.57 10.20 4.06
N LEU A 52 -14.75 9.88 3.51
CA LEU A 52 -15.18 8.52 3.23
C LEU A 52 -14.28 7.83 2.20
N LEU A 53 -13.93 8.52 1.10
CA LEU A 53 -12.99 8.01 0.09
C LEU A 53 -11.62 7.75 0.69
N LEU A 54 -11.06 8.66 1.48
CA LEU A 54 -9.77 8.44 2.17
C LEU A 54 -9.86 7.27 3.14
N ASN A 55 -10.93 7.16 3.92
CA ASN A 55 -11.13 6.09 4.89
C ASN A 55 -11.25 4.72 4.19
N LEU A 56 -12.08 4.64 3.12
CA LEU A 56 -12.19 3.45 2.29
C LEU A 56 -10.87 3.15 1.58
N THR A 57 -10.18 4.16 1.06
CA THR A 57 -8.92 4.01 0.32
C THR A 57 -7.82 3.50 1.23
N VAL A 58 -7.73 3.95 2.48
CA VAL A 58 -6.73 3.42 3.42
C VAL A 58 -7.02 1.96 3.81
N TYR A 59 -8.30 1.61 4.06
CA TYR A 59 -8.70 0.21 4.25
C TYR A 59 -8.42 -0.66 3.03
N PHE A 60 -8.76 -0.16 1.84
CA PHE A 60 -8.53 -0.85 0.58
C PHE A 60 -7.05 -0.97 0.29
N ILE A 61 -6.23 0.07 0.50
CA ILE A 61 -4.79 0.03 0.25
C ILE A 61 -4.13 -1.03 1.13
N GLY A 62 -4.48 -1.13 2.42
CA GLY A 62 -3.94 -2.16 3.31
C GLY A 62 -4.34 -3.58 2.91
N LEU A 63 -5.60 -3.81 2.56
CA LEU A 63 -6.10 -5.13 2.12
C LEU A 63 -5.60 -5.52 0.74
N THR A 64 -5.58 -4.58 -0.20
CA THR A 64 -5.01 -4.78 -1.53
C THR A 64 -3.51 -5.04 -1.42
N GLN A 65 -2.80 -4.44 -0.45
CA GLN A 65 -1.40 -4.74 -0.15
C GLN A 65 -1.13 -6.24 0.00
N LEU A 66 -2.01 -6.95 0.71
CA LEU A 66 -1.88 -8.39 0.91
C LEU A 66 -2.08 -9.16 -0.40
N LEU A 67 -3.00 -8.74 -1.27
CA LEU A 67 -3.31 -9.44 -2.52
C LEU A 67 -2.10 -9.54 -3.45
N TYR A 68 -1.20 -8.56 -3.45
CA TYR A 68 0.00 -8.59 -4.31
C TYR A 68 1.29 -8.94 -3.57
N ILE A 69 1.39 -8.71 -2.25
CA ILE A 69 2.57 -9.12 -1.47
C ILE A 69 2.60 -10.63 -1.23
N ILE A 70 1.46 -11.27 -0.98
CA ILE A 70 1.37 -12.74 -0.78
C ILE A 70 1.90 -13.51 -2.01
N PRO A 71 1.45 -13.27 -3.25
CA PRO A 71 1.98 -13.99 -4.41
C PRO A 71 3.46 -13.68 -4.65
N LEU A 72 3.94 -12.45 -4.42
CA LEU A 72 5.37 -12.15 -4.50
C LEU A 72 6.19 -12.92 -3.46
N LEU A 73 5.69 -13.06 -2.23
CA LEU A 73 6.32 -13.87 -1.20
C LEU A 73 6.42 -15.34 -1.63
N ILE A 74 5.35 -15.91 -2.19
CA ILE A 74 5.33 -17.29 -2.70
C ILE A 74 6.36 -17.47 -3.83
N VAL A 75 6.43 -16.52 -4.77
CA VAL A 75 7.40 -16.56 -5.87
C VAL A 75 8.84 -16.49 -5.35
N PHE A 76 9.14 -15.57 -4.44
CA PHE A 76 10.49 -15.46 -3.87
C PHE A 76 10.87 -16.63 -2.98
N TRP A 77 9.90 -17.22 -2.28
CA TRP A 77 10.11 -18.42 -1.48
C TRP A 77 10.48 -19.61 -2.38
N ARG A 78 9.76 -19.78 -3.49
CA ARG A 78 10.05 -20.82 -4.49
C ARG A 78 11.39 -20.62 -5.19
N GLN A 79 11.82 -19.38 -5.41
CA GLN A 79 13.13 -19.05 -5.99
C GLN A 79 14.30 -19.12 -4.97
N ARG A 80 14.04 -19.49 -3.71
CA ARG A 80 15.02 -19.50 -2.59
C ARG A 80 15.77 -18.18 -2.42
N ARG A 81 15.18 -17.05 -2.84
CA ARG A 81 15.80 -15.72 -2.71
C ARG A 81 15.49 -15.12 -1.34
N PHE A 82 16.00 -15.75 -0.28
CA PHE A 82 15.69 -15.41 1.11
C PHE A 82 16.00 -13.95 1.48
N ALA A 83 17.03 -13.35 0.88
CA ALA A 83 17.38 -11.93 1.11
C ALA A 83 16.28 -10.96 0.62
N LEU A 84 15.75 -11.20 -0.58
CA LEU A 84 14.64 -10.41 -1.14
C LEU A 84 13.35 -10.63 -0.34
N LEU A 85 13.12 -11.86 0.10
CA LEU A 85 11.95 -12.22 0.89
C LEU A 85 11.94 -11.46 2.23
N LYS A 86 13.06 -11.45 2.96
CA LYS A 86 13.24 -10.64 4.19
C LYS A 86 12.97 -9.16 3.93
N GLY A 87 13.58 -8.60 2.87
CA GLY A 87 13.38 -7.20 2.51
C GLY A 87 11.94 -6.86 2.16
N LEU A 88 11.27 -7.71 1.37
CA LEU A 88 9.88 -7.52 0.98
C LEU A 88 8.96 -7.56 2.21
N THR A 89 9.17 -8.50 3.13
CA THR A 89 8.37 -8.59 4.36
C THR A 89 8.56 -7.35 5.24
N ILE A 90 9.81 -6.88 5.42
CA ILE A 90 10.09 -5.66 6.20
C ILE A 90 9.42 -4.45 5.55
N GLY A 91 9.57 -4.29 4.23
CA GLY A 91 8.91 -3.22 3.49
C GLY A 91 7.38 -3.29 3.59
N ALA A 92 6.80 -4.48 3.49
CA ALA A 92 5.36 -4.71 3.64
C ALA A 92 4.85 -4.24 5.01
N VAL A 93 5.55 -4.62 6.07
CA VAL A 93 5.20 -4.28 7.45
C VAL A 93 5.31 -2.78 7.69
N ILE A 94 6.37 -2.12 7.22
CA ILE A 94 6.54 -0.66 7.35
C ILE A 94 5.37 0.08 6.68
N ILE A 95 4.99 -0.34 5.47
CA ILE A 95 3.91 0.32 4.73
C ILE A 95 2.55 0.03 5.39
N ALA A 96 2.33 -1.18 5.91
CA ALA A 96 1.12 -1.50 6.66
C ALA A 96 1.00 -0.64 7.93
N LEU A 97 2.09 -0.47 8.69
CA LEU A 97 2.16 0.42 9.85
C LEU A 97 1.90 1.88 9.48
N LEU A 98 2.49 2.35 8.37
CA LEU A 98 2.29 3.72 7.88
C LEU A 98 0.83 3.96 7.47
N ASN A 99 0.23 3.02 6.74
CA ASN A 99 -1.17 3.08 6.34
C ASN A 99 -2.10 3.04 7.54
N PHE A 100 -1.84 2.17 8.52
CA PHE A 100 -2.62 2.08 9.75
C PHE A 100 -2.46 3.34 10.62
N GLY A 101 -1.25 3.91 10.71
CA GLY A 101 -1.03 5.18 11.39
C GLY A 101 -1.76 6.35 10.73
N CYS A 102 -1.72 6.41 9.39
CA CYS A 102 -2.46 7.41 8.62
C CYS A 102 -3.97 7.24 8.77
N PHE A 103 -4.46 6.00 8.80
CA PHE A 103 -5.85 5.66 9.09
C PHE A 103 -6.32 6.22 10.43
N LEU A 104 -5.56 5.95 11.50
CA LEU A 104 -5.89 6.40 12.86
C LEU A 104 -5.90 7.93 12.94
N TYR A 105 -4.94 8.59 12.30
CA TYR A 105 -4.87 10.04 12.24
C TYR A 105 -6.05 10.67 11.47
N VAL A 106 -6.42 10.08 10.33
CA VAL A 106 -7.57 10.53 9.55
C VAL A 106 -8.87 10.30 10.33
N SER A 107 -9.04 9.13 10.94
CA SER A 107 -10.24 8.80 11.71
C SER A 107 -10.43 9.75 12.90
N SER A 108 -9.35 10.09 13.62
CA SER A 108 -9.41 11.06 14.72
C SER A 108 -9.73 12.48 14.26
N LEU A 109 -9.27 12.88 13.07
CA LEU A 109 -9.59 14.19 12.48
C LEU A 109 -11.08 14.30 12.08
N PHE A 110 -11.66 13.22 11.54
CA PHE A 110 -13.05 13.21 11.06
C PHE A 110 -14.08 12.81 12.13
N GLY A 111 -13.64 12.51 13.36
CA GLY A 111 -14.54 12.24 14.49
C GLY A 111 -15.39 10.98 14.32
N VAL A 112 -14.81 9.94 13.71
CA VAL A 112 -15.40 8.59 13.63
C VAL A 112 -14.89 7.74 14.79
#